data_AF-A0A073KBD4-F1
#
_entry.id   AF-A0A073KBD4-F1
#
_cell.length_a   1.000
_cell.length_b   1.000
_cell.length_c   1.000
_cell.angle_alpha   90.00
_cell.angle_beta   90.00
_cell.angle_gamma   90.00
#
_symmetry.space_group_name_H-M   'P 1'
#
loop_
_entity.id
_entity.type
_entity.pdbx_description
1 polymer ?
#
loop_
_entity_poly.entity_id
_entity_poly.type
_entity_poly.pdbx_seq_one_letter_code
_entity_poly.pdbx_strand_id
1 'polypeptide(L)'
;MLNIVTWDENDTKKNMNFDDSVDVSELIVDYRNDKLPGEIQTKHAIALIMMNLIGDYHAIVVKRSEELLEDSEIYLLTWNEVVEGGDMKKIDTFLLRDLVNDNLFK
;
A
#
# COMPACT_ATOMS: atom_id res chain seq x y z
N MET A 1 -11.04 12.67 -16.99
CA MET A 1 -9.91 13.62 -16.73
C MET A 1 -9.07 12.94 -15.65
N LEU A 2 -7.74 12.88 -15.75
CA LEU A 2 -6.96 12.08 -14.79
C LEU A 2 -6.94 12.76 -13.42
N ASN A 3 -7.61 12.19 -12.42
CA ASN A 3 -7.57 12.69 -11.04
C ASN A 3 -6.52 11.88 -10.24
N ILE A 4 -5.38 12.51 -9.97
CA ILE A 4 -4.38 11.98 -9.04
C ILE A 4 -4.72 12.52 -7.66
N VAL A 5 -4.93 11.62 -6.70
CA VAL A 5 -5.15 11.99 -5.31
C VAL A 5 -4.01 11.42 -4.48
N THR A 6 -3.34 12.30 -3.75
CA THR A 6 -2.29 11.94 -2.80
C THR A 6 -2.87 12.01 -1.41
N TRP A 7 -2.65 10.97 -0.62
CA TRP A 7 -3.08 10.91 0.76
C TRP A 7 -1.87 10.64 1.65
N ASP A 8 -1.80 11.35 2.79
CA ASP A 8 -0.96 10.90 3.89
C ASP A 8 -1.64 9.72 4.62
N GLU A 9 -1.00 9.18 5.66
CA GLU A 9 -1.52 8.04 6.42
C GLU A 9 -2.93 8.30 7.00
N ASN A 10 -3.15 9.48 7.56
CA ASN A 10 -4.39 9.86 8.23
C ASN A 10 -5.50 10.13 7.21
N ASP A 11 -5.16 10.82 6.13
CA ASP A 11 -6.05 11.07 5.00
C ASP A 11 -6.42 9.76 4.30
N THR A 12 -5.49 8.81 4.18
CA THR A 12 -5.77 7.49 3.60
C THR A 12 -6.80 6.76 4.45
N LYS A 13 -6.58 6.67 5.76
CA LYS A 13 -7.52 6.08 6.72
C LYS A 13 -8.92 6.67 6.59
N LYS A 14 -9.01 8.00 6.62
CA LYS A 14 -10.28 8.73 6.56
C LYS A 14 -10.98 8.62 5.21
N ASN A 15 -10.28 8.82 4.10
CA ASN A 15 -10.87 8.86 2.75
C ASN A 15 -11.24 7.46 2.23
N MET A 16 -10.65 6.41 2.78
CA MET A 16 -10.97 5.03 2.44
C MET A 16 -12.07 4.42 3.30
N ASN A 17 -12.58 5.14 4.31
CA ASN A 17 -13.38 4.53 5.37
C ASN A 17 -12.65 3.29 5.94
N PHE A 18 -11.32 3.40 6.05
CA PHE A 18 -10.48 2.30 6.50
C PHE A 18 -10.75 2.11 7.98
N ASP A 19 -11.61 1.15 8.28
CA ASP A 19 -11.82 0.68 9.63
C ASP A 19 -10.57 -0.12 10.03
N ASP A 20 -10.05 0.09 11.24
CA ASP A 20 -8.94 -0.71 11.78
C ASP A 20 -9.31 -2.21 11.86
N SER A 21 -10.57 -2.56 11.57
CA SER A 21 -11.10 -3.92 11.43
C SER A 21 -10.81 -4.62 10.10
N VAL A 22 -10.13 -4.00 9.13
CA VAL A 22 -9.72 -4.70 7.89
C VAL A 22 -8.70 -5.78 8.23
N ASP A 23 -9.19 -7.01 8.43
CA ASP A 23 -8.37 -8.16 8.76
C ASP A 23 -7.63 -8.66 7.52
N VAL A 24 -6.30 -8.55 7.55
CA VAL A 24 -5.38 -9.08 6.55
C VAL A 24 -4.50 -10.20 7.09
N SER A 25 -4.85 -10.81 8.22
CA SER A 25 -4.03 -11.83 8.89
C SER A 25 -3.78 -13.06 8.00
N GLU A 26 -4.84 -13.59 7.36
CA GLU A 26 -4.70 -14.70 6.40
C GLU A 26 -3.88 -14.29 5.18
N LEU A 27 -4.08 -13.06 4.70
CA LEU A 27 -3.33 -12.53 3.56
C LEU A 27 -1.84 -12.45 3.87
N ILE A 28 -1.45 -11.97 5.06
CA ILE A 28 -0.05 -11.96 5.52
C ILE A 28 0.53 -13.39 5.50
N VAL A 29 -0.23 -14.38 5.98
CA VAL A 29 0.20 -15.79 5.97
C VAL A 29 0.38 -16.29 4.54
N ASP A 30 -0.54 -15.97 3.63
CA ASP A 30 -0.46 -16.38 2.23
C ASP A 30 0.76 -15.76 1.53
N TYR A 31 1.01 -14.46 1.71
CA TYR A 31 2.18 -13.78 1.17
C TYR A 31 3.50 -14.33 1.71
N ARG A 32 3.57 -14.67 3.01
CA ARG A 32 4.75 -15.33 3.61
C ARG A 32 5.01 -16.74 3.08
N ASN A 33 3.99 -17.41 2.55
CA ASN A 33 4.07 -18.75 1.99
C ASN A 33 4.09 -18.76 0.44
N ASP A 34 4.35 -17.61 -0.20
CA ASP A 34 4.33 -17.44 -1.66
C ASP A 34 3.00 -17.85 -2.32
N LYS A 35 1.89 -17.85 -1.57
CA LYS A 35 0.52 -18.06 -2.09
C LYS A 35 -0.05 -16.73 -2.56
N LEU A 36 0.56 -16.20 -3.61
CA LEU A 36 0.27 -14.86 -4.09
C LEU A 36 -1.09 -14.79 -4.82
N PRO A 37 -1.96 -13.82 -4.49
CA PRO A 37 -3.21 -13.64 -5.21
C PRO A 37 -2.95 -13.15 -6.64
N GLY A 38 -3.81 -13.54 -7.59
CA GLY A 38 -3.71 -13.08 -8.98
C GLY A 38 -3.99 -11.59 -9.13
N GLU A 39 -4.86 -11.04 -8.29
CA GLU A 39 -5.22 -9.62 -8.24
C GLU A 39 -5.32 -9.16 -6.78
N ILE A 40 -5.01 -7.88 -6.53
CA ILE A 40 -5.02 -7.31 -5.18
C ILE A 40 -6.05 -6.21 -5.11
N GLN A 41 -7.00 -6.40 -4.21
CA GLN A 41 -7.95 -5.33 -3.90
C GLN A 41 -7.21 -4.16 -3.24
N THR A 42 -7.47 -2.94 -3.71
CA THR A 42 -6.85 -1.70 -3.21
C THR A 42 -6.87 -1.59 -1.69
N LYS A 43 -7.99 -1.98 -1.05
CA LYS A 43 -8.13 -1.95 0.42
C LYS A 43 -7.14 -2.89 1.13
N HIS A 44 -6.88 -4.07 0.60
CA HIS A 44 -5.94 -5.03 1.18
C HIS A 44 -4.50 -4.59 0.96
N ALA A 45 -4.18 -4.04 -0.22
CA ALA A 45 -2.87 -3.45 -0.47
C ALA A 45 -2.56 -2.34 0.53
N ILE A 46 -3.51 -1.43 0.77
CA ILE A 46 -3.33 -0.33 1.71
C ILE A 46 -3.26 -0.83 3.15
N ALA A 47 -4.09 -1.80 3.54
CA ALA A 47 -3.98 -2.43 4.86
C ALA A 47 -2.59 -3.00 5.12
N LEU A 48 -2.04 -3.77 4.16
CA LEU A 48 -0.71 -4.35 4.26
C LEU A 48 0.37 -3.26 4.32
N ILE A 49 0.27 -2.21 3.50
CA ILE A 49 1.20 -1.08 3.51
C ILE A 49 1.22 -0.42 4.89
N MET A 50 0.04 -0.03 5.36
CA MET A 50 -0.11 0.69 6.62
C MET A 50 0.34 -0.15 7.82
N MET A 51 0.10 -1.46 7.84
CA MET A 51 0.56 -2.33 8.93
C MET A 51 2.09 -2.54 8.96
N ASN A 52 2.74 -2.59 7.80
CA ASN A 52 4.18 -2.89 7.72
C ASN A 52 5.07 -1.63 7.75
N LEU A 53 4.54 -0.44 7.46
CA LEU A 53 5.28 0.82 7.43
C LEU A 53 4.92 1.77 8.59
N ILE A 54 4.37 1.23 9.69
CA ILE A 54 4.03 2.05 10.87
C ILE A 54 5.30 2.71 11.40
N GLY A 55 5.31 4.06 11.40
CA GLY A 55 6.42 4.86 11.91
C GLY A 55 7.52 5.16 10.88
N ASP A 56 7.43 4.63 9.67
CA ASP A 56 8.33 4.95 8.57
C ASP A 56 7.82 6.14 7.74
N TYR A 57 8.76 6.89 7.16
CA TYR A 57 8.45 8.03 6.29
C TYR A 57 7.95 7.56 4.91
N HIS A 58 6.63 7.59 4.71
CA HIS A 58 6.00 7.17 3.46
C HIS A 58 4.77 8.00 3.07
N ALA A 59 4.41 7.93 1.80
CA ALA A 59 3.20 8.53 1.22
C ALA A 59 2.57 7.56 0.23
N ILE A 60 1.24 7.53 0.20
CA ILE A 60 0.46 6.64 -0.67
C ILE A 60 -0.23 7.50 -1.73
N VAL A 61 0.04 7.19 -2.99
CA VAL A 61 -0.64 7.82 -4.12
C VAL A 61 -1.61 6.82 -4.71
N VAL A 62 -2.88 7.19 -4.80
CA VAL A 62 -3.93 6.33 -5.36
C VAL A 62 -4.47 6.97 -6.62
N LYS A 63 -4.28 6.29 -7.75
CA LYS A 63 -4.80 6.70 -9.05
C LYS A 63 -6.07 5.92 -9.35
N ARG A 64 -7.19 6.64 -9.45
CA ARG A 64 -8.54 6.08 -9.63
C ARG A 64 -9.02 6.19 -11.08
N SER A 65 -9.77 5.19 -11.55
CA SER A 65 -10.70 5.34 -12.68
C SER A 65 -12.13 5.53 -12.15
N GLU A 66 -12.48 6.80 -11.92
CA GLU A 66 -13.77 7.47 -11.69
C GLU A 66 -14.92 6.83 -10.84
N GLU A 67 -15.07 5.52 -10.60
CA GLU A 67 -16.31 5.00 -9.96
C GLU A 67 -16.17 3.99 -8.79
N LEU A 68 -15.10 3.19 -8.69
CA LEU A 68 -14.91 2.24 -7.58
C LEU A 68 -13.43 2.16 -7.15
N LEU A 69 -13.20 1.94 -5.84
CA LEU A 69 -11.87 1.68 -5.28
C LEU A 69 -11.38 0.25 -5.56
N GLU A 70 -12.17 -0.61 -6.20
CA GLU A 70 -11.87 -2.03 -6.28
C GLU A 70 -10.61 -2.34 -7.10
N ASP A 71 -10.19 -1.47 -8.03
CA ASP A 71 -9.03 -1.68 -8.92
C ASP A 71 -8.16 -0.42 -9.12
N SER A 72 -7.87 0.32 -8.04
CA SER A 72 -7.04 1.53 -8.15
C SER A 72 -5.55 1.19 -8.29
N GLU A 73 -4.82 1.94 -9.11
CA GLU A 73 -3.36 1.85 -9.14
C GLU A 73 -2.81 2.56 -7.90
N ILE A 74 -2.07 1.82 -7.06
CA ILE A 74 -1.42 2.37 -5.88
C ILE A 74 0.07 2.53 -6.16
N TYR A 75 0.63 3.66 -5.74
CA TYR A 75 2.06 3.91 -5.70
C TYR A 75 2.47 4.24 -4.28
N LEU A 76 3.59 3.67 -3.85
CA LEU A 76 4.19 3.91 -2.56
C LEU A 76 5.46 4.71 -2.75
N LEU A 77 5.50 5.90 -2.15
CA LEU A 77 6.69 6.73 -2.03
C LEU A 77 7.27 6.54 -0.63
N THR A 78 8.52 6.12 -0.53
CA THR A 78 9.25 5.95 0.74
C THR A 78 10.47 6.84 0.76
N TRP A 79 10.78 7.48 1.89
CA TRP A 79 12.01 8.26 2.05
C TRP A 79 12.62 8.03 3.44
N ASN A 80 13.79 8.60 3.68
CA ASN A 80 14.40 8.64 5.00
C ASN A 80 14.96 10.06 5.25
N GLU A 81 15.37 10.36 6.47
CA GLU A 81 15.88 11.69 6.82
C GLU A 81 17.20 12.07 6.13
N VAL A 82 17.89 11.09 5.52
CA VAL A 82 19.25 11.25 4.99
C VAL A 82 19.26 11.41 3.46
N VAL A 83 18.23 10.92 2.76
CA VAL A 83 18.16 10.86 1.31
C VAL A 83 17.07 11.80 0.79
N GLU A 84 17.49 12.88 0.12
CA GLU A 84 16.57 13.74 -0.63
C GLU A 84 16.02 13.00 -1.87
N GLY A 85 14.69 12.98 -2.01
CA GLY A 85 14.01 12.54 -3.23
C GLY A 85 13.09 11.33 -3.08
N GLY A 86 13.36 10.44 -2.12
CA GLY A 86 12.58 9.20 -1.93
C GLY A 86 12.60 8.26 -3.14
N ASP A 87 12.01 7.07 -3.00
CA ASP A 87 11.78 6.12 -4.09
C ASP A 87 10.28 5.84 -4.22
N MET A 88 9.76 5.92 -5.45
CA MET A 88 8.35 5.69 -5.76
C MET A 88 8.20 4.42 -6.56
N LYS A 89 7.49 3.43 -6.00
CA LYS A 89 7.22 2.15 -6.63
C LYS A 89 5.73 1.94 -6.82
N LYS A 90 5.35 1.39 -7.98
CA LYS A 90 3.98 0.90 -8.19
C LYS A 90 3.79 -0.35 -7.32
N ILE A 91 2.67 -0.41 -6.60
CA ILE A 91 2.30 -1.57 -5.80
C ILE A 91 1.80 -2.68 -6.72
N ASP A 92 2.42 -3.84 -6.57
CA ASP A 92 1.98 -5.11 -7.14
C ASP A 92 2.14 -6.24 -6.10
N THR A 93 1.76 -7.46 -6.49
CA THR A 93 1.82 -8.63 -5.62
C THR A 93 3.22 -8.99 -5.16
N PHE A 94 4.24 -8.74 -5.97
CA PHE A 94 5.61 -9.05 -5.58
C PHE A 94 6.15 -8.00 -4.61
N LEU A 95 5.83 -6.72 -4.83
CA LEU A 95 6.24 -5.65 -3.93
C LEU A 95 5.57 -5.78 -2.56
N LEU A 96 4.29 -6.16 -2.50
CA LEU A 96 3.61 -6.43 -1.21
C LEU A 96 4.17 -7.66 -0.51
N ARG A 97 4.61 -8.68 -1.24
CA ARG A 97 5.34 -9.81 -0.66
C ARG A 97 6.66 -9.37 -0.05
N ASP A 98 7.41 -8.56 -0.77
CA ASP A 98 8.69 -8.06 -0.29
C ASP A 98 8.49 -7.13 0.92
N LEU A 99 7.39 -6.38 0.96
CA LEU A 99 6.97 -5.60 2.12
C LEU A 99 6.68 -6.49 3.34
N VAL A 100 5.80 -7.48 3.19
CA VAL A 100 5.36 -8.39 4.27
C VAL A 100 6.50 -9.22 4.86
N ASN A 101 7.57 -9.41 4.09
CA ASN A 101 8.77 -10.15 4.49
C ASN A 101 9.92 -9.25 4.97
N ASP A 102 9.69 -7.94 5.20
CA ASP A 102 10.70 -6.96 5.62
C ASP A 102 11.93 -6.90 4.69
N ASN A 103 11.70 -7.07 3.39
CA ASN A 103 12.72 -7.08 2.34
C ASN A 103 12.72 -5.80 1.48
N LEU A 104 11.79 -4.87 1.70
CA LEU A 104 11.64 -3.70 0.85
C LEU A 104 12.82 -2.70 0.91
N PHE A 105 13.54 -2.69 2.03
CA PHE A 105 14.61 -1.72 2.35
C PHE A 105 15.98 -2.37 2.65
N LYS A 106 16.18 -3.65 2.31
CA LYS A 106 17.46 -4.37 2.53
C LYS A 106 18.25 -4.55 1.24
#